data_AF-A0A3A4R056-F1
#
_entry.id   AF-A0A3A4R056-F1
#
_cell.length_a   1.000
_cell.length_b   1.000
_cell.length_c   1.000
_cell.angle_alpha   90.00
_cell.angle_beta   90.00
_cell.angle_gamma   90.00
#
_symmetry.space_group_name_H-M   'P 1'
#
loop_
_entity.id
_entity.type
_entity.pdbx_description
1 polymer ?
#
loop_
_entity_poly.entity_id
_entity_poly.type
_entity_poly.pdbx_seq_one_letter_code
_entity_poly.pdbx_strand_id
1 'polypeptide(L)'
;MTQEKHPGINKKIVLIVCLSAAIFLTAGVALGLWSGREMREIVGRQFNEEQLVIARNISDLIGKELGFLKKELVLLGKDISDGHPAPDRQYETIRKSLSRVLESGVWRIDVVDPGNKKTHIYTSHRHWMSDQAPDQGLHNGQHPNVGNNKGVWVSPPRTEPSGIGLQLAVPLTGASKRLLLFHVNVSWFLTPLLKNIRSGKTGYAWIIDNNGVFLFHPETKFVGRDAFKVRKERDPSIYYGKINLIQKERMLKGLEGTGRYVSGWHRGITGDINKLIAYSPIIISDNPPQKWSVAVVAPITEVEEAVHSGYRRHFILQGLVILAVVLGAATILFFEIRWSRTLEQEVANQTWELKRSEEKYRSLVESAEDFIFTVDSEGHFQSMNSFTANFFGGCPEDFLGKRLSALFSDEIVERQMKLIRLVYRFEKSVRDDFMLTLGEHQTWISANFMPLKNEKGKVSSVLCIARDITENKQLERQLINTEKLASMGTLAAGVAHEINNPLGVILGFSDLLLEKTVKNSQEYEDLKTIERQGLHCKQVVENLLSFARQGEGDDAEHSDLNQSIEDIIKVVKHTLDMNNIELVLDLDK
;
A
#
# COMPACT_ATOMS: atom_id res chain seq x y z
N MET A 1 -30.91 7.90 25.32
CA MET A 1 -30.20 6.98 24.40
C MET A 1 -30.43 7.44 22.98
N THR A 2 -29.59 8.36 22.50
CA THR A 2 -29.56 8.81 21.11
C THR A 2 -28.40 8.11 20.43
N GLN A 3 -28.70 7.22 19.47
CA GLN A 3 -27.71 6.59 18.61
C GLN A 3 -27.03 7.68 17.77
N GLU A 4 -25.80 8.05 18.14
CA GLU A 4 -24.95 8.86 17.28
C GLU A 4 -24.57 8.05 16.04
N LYS A 5 -25.02 8.54 14.89
CA LYS A 5 -24.61 8.05 13.56
C LYS A 5 -23.12 8.31 13.39
N HIS A 6 -22.33 7.25 13.51
CA HIS A 6 -20.91 7.24 13.23
C HIS A 6 -20.61 7.84 11.83
N PRO A 7 -19.56 8.68 11.69
CA PRO A 7 -19.05 9.09 10.40
C PRO A 7 -18.22 7.93 9.82
N GLY A 8 -18.91 6.86 9.42
CA GLY A 8 -18.27 5.79 8.67
C GLY A 8 -17.68 6.38 7.39
N ILE A 9 -16.44 6.00 7.06
CA ILE A 9 -15.76 6.28 5.79
C ILE A 9 -16.80 6.34 4.68
N ASN A 10 -16.93 7.50 4.05
CA ASN A 10 -18.00 7.75 3.11
C ASN A 10 -17.87 6.70 1.99
N LYS A 11 -18.76 5.70 1.97
CA LYS A 11 -18.73 4.60 0.99
C LYS A 11 -18.68 5.13 -0.43
N LYS A 12 -19.16 6.36 -0.66
CA LYS A 12 -19.04 7.08 -1.92
C LYS A 12 -17.59 7.35 -2.31
N ILE A 13 -16.70 7.71 -1.40
CA ILE A 13 -15.27 7.98 -1.69
C ILE A 13 -14.57 6.69 -2.12
N VAL A 14 -14.75 5.59 -1.38
CA VAL A 14 -14.17 4.29 -1.75
C VAL A 14 -14.71 3.83 -3.10
N LEU A 15 -16.02 3.97 -3.33
CA LEU A 15 -16.63 3.66 -4.62
C LEU A 15 -16.05 4.51 -5.75
N ILE A 16 -15.86 5.82 -5.54
CA ILE A 16 -15.27 6.74 -6.52
C ILE A 16 -13.84 6.34 -6.87
N VAL A 17 -13.02 5.97 -5.88
CA VAL A 17 -11.63 5.53 -6.10
C VAL A 17 -11.58 4.19 -6.85
N CYS A 18 -12.44 3.23 -6.49
CA CYS A 18 -12.50 1.96 -7.23
C CYS A 18 -12.99 2.16 -8.66
N LEU A 19 -13.99 3.03 -8.88
CA LEU A 19 -14.53 3.32 -10.20
C LEU A 19 -13.48 4.02 -11.07
N SER A 20 -12.76 5.01 -10.52
CA SER A 20 -11.70 5.71 -11.25
C SER A 20 -10.55 4.78 -11.60
N ALA A 21 -10.11 3.92 -10.68
CA ALA A 21 -9.09 2.91 -10.96
C ALA A 21 -9.53 1.95 -12.09
N ALA A 22 -10.79 1.50 -12.08
CA ALA A 22 -11.33 0.65 -13.14
C ALA A 22 -11.39 1.36 -14.50
N ILE A 23 -11.76 2.65 -14.53
CA ILE A 23 -11.76 3.48 -15.74
C ILE A 23 -10.34 3.63 -16.30
N PHE A 24 -9.35 3.93 -15.46
CA PHE A 24 -7.96 4.06 -15.91
C PHE A 24 -7.38 2.73 -16.42
N LEU A 25 -7.68 1.61 -15.76
CA LEU A 25 -7.27 0.28 -16.22
C LEU A 25 -7.88 -0.07 -17.58
N THR A 26 -9.19 0.13 -17.74
CA THR A 26 -9.89 -0.15 -18.99
C THR A 26 -9.41 0.77 -20.13
N ALA A 27 -9.21 2.06 -19.85
CA ALA A 27 -8.64 3.00 -20.81
C ALA A 27 -7.20 2.60 -21.22
N GLY A 28 -6.36 2.18 -20.27
CA GLY A 28 -5.01 1.70 -20.53
C GLY A 28 -4.97 0.46 -21.42
N VAL A 29 -5.84 -0.52 -21.16
CA VAL A 29 -5.97 -1.71 -22.01
C VAL A 29 -6.48 -1.35 -23.40
N ALA A 30 -7.49 -0.49 -23.50
CA ALA A 30 -8.05 -0.06 -24.78
C ALA A 30 -7.03 0.69 -25.64
N LEU A 31 -6.30 1.65 -25.04
CA LEU A 31 -5.20 2.37 -25.69
C LEU A 31 -4.07 1.44 -26.12
N GLY A 32 -3.73 0.45 -25.29
CA GLY A 32 -2.73 -0.57 -25.64
C GLY A 32 -3.14 -1.41 -26.85
N LEU A 33 -4.38 -1.90 -26.87
CA LEU A 33 -4.89 -2.65 -28.02
C LEU A 33 -4.96 -1.81 -29.30
N TRP A 34 -5.35 -0.53 -29.19
CA TRP A 34 -5.40 0.41 -30.29
C TRP A 34 -4.00 0.71 -30.84
N SER A 35 -3.05 1.09 -29.99
CA SER A 35 -1.65 1.35 -30.36
C SER A 35 -0.99 0.12 -30.98
N GLY A 36 -1.24 -1.08 -30.46
CA GLY A 36 -0.71 -2.31 -31.05
C GLY A 36 -1.28 -2.63 -32.44
N ARG A 37 -2.51 -2.22 -32.76
CA ARG A 37 -3.05 -2.32 -34.14
C ARG A 37 -2.42 -1.30 -35.06
N GLU A 38 -2.33 -0.04 -34.63
CA GLU A 38 -1.73 1.05 -35.42
C GLU A 38 -0.26 0.76 -35.75
N MET A 39 0.51 0.31 -34.78
CA MET A 39 1.92 -0.04 -34.98
C MET A 39 2.12 -1.15 -36.01
N ARG A 40 1.26 -2.19 -36.00
CA ARG A 40 1.30 -3.25 -37.02
C ARG A 40 1.05 -2.71 -38.42
N GLU A 41 0.14 -1.75 -38.58
CA GLU A 41 -0.10 -1.14 -39.88
C GLU A 41 1.05 -0.27 -40.36
N ILE A 42 1.65 0.53 -39.47
CA ILE A 42 2.78 1.41 -39.78
C ILE A 42 4.00 0.58 -40.18
N VAL A 43 4.40 -0.39 -39.36
CA VAL A 43 5.56 -1.24 -39.64
C VAL A 43 5.31 -2.08 -40.90
N GLY A 44 4.07 -2.57 -41.10
CA GLY A 44 3.71 -3.28 -42.33
C GLY A 44 3.79 -2.41 -43.59
N ARG A 45 3.46 -1.11 -43.50
CA ARG A 45 3.65 -0.15 -44.60
C ARG A 45 5.13 0.10 -44.86
N GLN A 46 5.91 0.38 -43.82
CA GLN A 46 7.35 0.63 -43.94
C GLN A 46 8.08 -0.58 -44.56
N PHE A 47 7.76 -1.79 -44.11
CA PHE A 47 8.35 -3.02 -44.65
C PHE A 47 7.99 -3.22 -46.14
N ASN A 48 6.77 -2.87 -46.56
CA ASN A 48 6.36 -2.87 -47.97
C ASN A 48 7.18 -1.88 -48.82
N GLU A 49 7.48 -0.68 -48.29
CA GLU A 49 8.33 0.30 -48.97
C GLU A 49 9.77 -0.20 -49.10
N GLU A 50 10.33 -0.83 -48.05
CA GLU A 50 11.65 -1.47 -48.12
C GLU A 50 11.69 -2.57 -49.19
N GLN A 51 10.63 -3.38 -49.29
CA GLN A 51 10.47 -4.37 -50.35
C GLN A 51 10.42 -3.74 -51.75
N LEU A 52 9.77 -2.58 -51.89
CA LEU A 52 9.70 -1.87 -53.16
C LEU A 52 11.07 -1.38 -53.60
N VAL A 53 11.89 -0.88 -52.67
CA VAL A 53 13.29 -0.53 -52.94
C VAL A 53 14.08 -1.75 -53.43
N ILE A 54 13.91 -2.92 -52.80
CA ILE A 54 14.54 -4.16 -53.26
C ILE A 54 14.05 -4.53 -54.68
N ALA A 55 12.75 -4.44 -54.95
CA ALA A 55 12.19 -4.73 -56.27
C ALA A 55 12.74 -3.79 -57.36
N ARG A 56 12.88 -2.49 -57.07
CA ARG A 56 13.53 -1.51 -57.96
C ARG A 56 14.98 -1.86 -58.23
N ASN A 57 15.76 -2.15 -57.18
CA ASN A 57 17.17 -2.53 -57.33
C ASN A 57 17.33 -3.79 -58.19
N ILE A 58 16.45 -4.78 -58.03
CA ILE A 58 16.46 -5.98 -58.87
C ILE A 58 16.13 -5.65 -60.32
N SER A 59 15.13 -4.78 -60.55
CA SER A 59 14.78 -4.33 -61.89
C SER A 59 15.97 -3.65 -62.58
N ASP A 60 16.63 -2.72 -61.88
CA ASP A 60 17.80 -2.01 -62.39
C ASP A 60 18.98 -2.95 -62.65
N LEU A 61 19.21 -3.92 -61.77
CA LEU A 61 20.28 -4.91 -61.93
C LEU A 61 20.04 -5.77 -63.18
N ILE A 62 18.84 -6.31 -63.35
CA ILE A 62 18.48 -7.10 -64.53
C ILE A 62 18.57 -6.25 -65.80
N GLY A 63 18.12 -4.99 -65.74
CA GLY A 63 18.23 -4.05 -66.84
C GLY A 63 19.68 -3.77 -67.24
N LYS A 64 20.60 -3.62 -66.27
CA LYS A 64 22.04 -3.44 -66.50
C LYS A 64 22.68 -4.68 -67.13
N GLU A 65 22.40 -5.87 -66.60
CA GLU A 65 22.93 -7.14 -67.13
C GLU A 65 22.42 -7.40 -68.56
N LEU A 66 21.14 -7.16 -68.82
CA LEU A 66 20.59 -7.26 -70.17
C LEU A 66 21.19 -6.19 -71.10
N GLY A 67 21.43 -4.99 -70.58
CA GLY A 67 22.12 -3.91 -71.30
C GLY A 67 23.57 -4.27 -71.66
N PHE A 68 24.28 -4.98 -70.80
CA PHE A 68 25.60 -5.54 -71.08
C PHE A 68 25.53 -6.54 -72.25
N LEU A 69 24.61 -7.51 -72.19
CA LEU A 69 24.40 -8.49 -73.27
C LEU A 69 24.09 -7.81 -74.62
N LYS A 70 23.20 -6.81 -74.61
CA LYS A 70 22.86 -6.03 -75.81
C LYS A 70 24.09 -5.31 -76.39
N LYS A 71 24.94 -4.72 -75.54
CA LYS A 71 26.17 -4.04 -75.98
C LYS A 71 27.18 -5.02 -76.56
N GLU A 72 27.41 -6.16 -75.90
CA GLU A 72 28.31 -7.21 -76.39
C GLU A 72 27.84 -7.78 -77.73
N LEU A 73 26.53 -7.97 -77.90
CA LEU A 73 25.95 -8.42 -79.17
C LEU A 73 26.19 -7.40 -80.30
N VAL A 74 25.99 -6.10 -80.04
CA VAL A 74 26.23 -5.03 -81.04
C VAL A 74 27.72 -4.90 -81.36
N LEU A 75 28.61 -5.00 -80.37
CA LEU A 75 30.05 -4.96 -80.58
C LEU A 75 30.52 -6.15 -81.42
N LEU A 76 30.10 -7.36 -81.06
CA LEU A 76 30.42 -8.57 -81.83
C LEU A 76 29.89 -8.47 -83.27
N GLY A 77 28.69 -7.90 -83.45
CA GLY A 77 28.11 -7.67 -84.78
C GLY A 77 28.91 -6.71 -85.66
N LYS A 78 29.68 -5.77 -85.07
CA LYS A 78 30.60 -4.89 -85.80
C LYS A 78 31.94 -5.57 -86.11
N ASP A 79 32.42 -6.42 -85.21
CA ASP A 79 33.68 -7.15 -85.38
C ASP A 79 33.57 -8.26 -86.45
N ILE A 80 32.36 -8.77 -86.68
CA ILE A 80 32.07 -9.76 -87.73
C ILE A 80 31.76 -9.04 -89.04
N SER A 81 32.70 -9.10 -90.01
CA SER A 81 32.51 -8.54 -91.36
C SER A 81 31.62 -9.42 -92.24
N ASP A 82 30.70 -8.77 -92.96
CA ASP A 82 29.73 -9.37 -93.89
C ASP A 82 30.35 -10.21 -95.03
N GLY A 83 31.60 -9.93 -95.39
CA GLY A 83 32.27 -10.46 -96.59
C GLY A 83 33.02 -11.79 -96.44
N HIS A 84 33.12 -12.39 -95.26
CA HIS A 84 33.94 -13.60 -95.05
C HIS A 84 33.07 -14.87 -94.90
N PRO A 85 33.10 -15.82 -95.86
CA PRO A 85 32.33 -17.06 -95.80
C PRO A 85 33.03 -18.20 -95.04
N ALA A 86 34.17 -17.96 -94.38
CA ALA A 86 34.96 -19.00 -93.70
C ALA A 86 34.66 -19.05 -92.19
N PRO A 87 33.95 -20.09 -91.68
CA PRO A 87 33.55 -20.22 -90.27
C PRO A 87 34.73 -20.20 -89.29
N ASP A 88 35.89 -20.75 -89.70
CA ASP A 88 37.05 -20.94 -88.83
C ASP A 88 37.76 -19.64 -88.43
N ARG A 89 37.78 -18.63 -89.31
CA ARG A 89 38.42 -17.32 -89.00
C ARG A 89 37.58 -16.47 -88.05
N GLN A 90 36.26 -16.64 -88.06
CA GLN A 90 35.34 -15.93 -87.18
C GLN A 90 35.13 -16.67 -85.84
N TYR A 91 35.43 -17.97 -85.80
CA TYR A 91 35.26 -18.83 -84.64
C TYR A 91 35.97 -18.30 -83.39
N GLU A 92 37.24 -17.88 -83.48
CA GLU A 92 37.97 -17.39 -82.31
C GLU A 92 37.39 -16.08 -81.73
N THR A 93 36.92 -15.16 -82.58
CA THR A 93 36.27 -13.92 -82.14
C THR A 93 34.94 -14.20 -81.46
N ILE A 94 34.10 -15.05 -82.08
CA ILE A 94 32.81 -15.45 -81.51
C ILE A 94 33.02 -16.25 -80.22
N ARG A 95 33.98 -17.17 -80.18
CA ARG A 95 34.30 -17.96 -78.98
C ARG A 95 34.73 -17.07 -77.83
N LYS A 96 35.59 -16.07 -78.07
CA LYS A 96 35.99 -15.09 -77.04
C LYS A 96 34.81 -14.28 -76.53
N SER A 97 33.90 -13.85 -77.41
CA SER A 97 32.67 -13.16 -76.97
C SER A 97 31.77 -14.09 -76.17
N LEU A 98 31.52 -15.31 -76.65
CA LEU A 98 30.72 -16.33 -75.96
C LEU A 98 31.27 -16.63 -74.57
N SER A 99 32.58 -16.80 -74.41
CA SER A 99 33.21 -16.99 -73.10
C SER A 99 32.97 -15.82 -72.13
N ARG A 100 32.87 -14.57 -72.63
CA ARG A 100 32.57 -13.39 -71.81
C ARG A 100 31.10 -13.31 -71.39
N VAL A 101 30.18 -13.79 -72.22
CA VAL A 101 28.73 -13.72 -71.96
C VAL A 101 28.13 -15.02 -71.42
N LEU A 102 28.94 -16.08 -71.27
CA LEU A 102 28.50 -17.40 -70.80
C LEU A 102 27.92 -17.33 -69.37
N GLU A 103 28.58 -16.58 -68.48
CA GLU A 103 28.14 -16.37 -67.10
C GLU A 103 26.83 -15.55 -67.02
N SER A 104 26.57 -14.72 -68.04
CA SER A 104 25.32 -13.99 -68.22
C SER A 104 24.23 -14.83 -68.93
N GLY A 105 24.39 -16.15 -69.00
CA GLY A 105 23.36 -17.09 -69.48
C GLY A 105 23.28 -17.26 -71.00
N VAL A 106 24.17 -16.65 -71.78
CA VAL A 106 24.27 -16.91 -73.23
C VAL A 106 24.98 -18.24 -73.44
N TRP A 107 24.28 -19.24 -73.96
CA TRP A 107 24.84 -20.58 -74.14
C TRP A 107 25.19 -20.91 -75.59
N ARG A 108 24.70 -20.10 -76.54
CA ARG A 108 24.87 -20.29 -77.98
C ARG A 108 24.78 -18.96 -78.71
N ILE A 109 25.60 -18.79 -79.75
CA ILE A 109 25.56 -17.66 -80.68
C ILE A 109 25.30 -18.20 -82.08
N ASP A 110 24.36 -17.61 -82.80
CA ASP A 110 24.04 -18.01 -84.17
C ASP A 110 24.32 -16.86 -85.15
N VAL A 111 24.90 -17.18 -86.30
CA VAL A 111 24.95 -16.29 -87.46
C VAL A 111 24.03 -16.85 -88.54
N VAL A 112 22.93 -16.16 -88.79
CA VAL A 112 21.86 -16.59 -89.70
C VAL A 112 21.99 -15.85 -91.02
N ASP A 113 21.95 -16.57 -92.14
CA ASP A 113 21.81 -16.04 -93.49
C ASP A 113 20.40 -16.34 -94.02
N PRO A 114 19.46 -15.36 -93.95
CA PRO A 114 18.09 -15.55 -94.40
C PRO A 114 17.97 -15.82 -95.90
N GLY A 115 18.93 -15.34 -96.71
CA GLY A 115 18.92 -15.50 -98.17
C GLY A 115 19.27 -16.92 -98.59
N ASN A 116 20.23 -17.54 -97.90
CA ASN A 116 20.71 -18.88 -98.21
C ASN A 116 20.11 -19.98 -97.31
N LYS A 117 19.24 -19.62 -96.35
CA LYS A 117 18.68 -20.52 -95.33
C LYS A 117 19.75 -21.31 -94.55
N LYS A 118 20.93 -20.71 -94.36
CA LYS A 118 22.04 -21.31 -93.61
C LYS A 118 22.18 -20.62 -92.26
N THR A 119 22.40 -21.42 -91.21
CA THR A 119 22.73 -20.90 -89.87
C THR A 119 24.05 -21.50 -89.40
N HIS A 120 24.99 -20.66 -89.00
CA HIS A 120 26.21 -21.07 -88.34
C HIS A 120 26.00 -20.99 -86.83
N ILE A 121 26.17 -22.11 -86.15
CA ILE A 121 25.88 -22.26 -84.72
C ILE A 121 27.20 -22.37 -83.97
N TYR A 122 27.38 -21.52 -82.97
CA TYR A 122 28.58 -21.45 -82.14
C TYR A 122 28.24 -21.75 -80.69
N THR A 123 28.92 -22.73 -80.11
CA THR A 123 28.85 -23.07 -78.68
C THR A 123 30.23 -22.98 -78.04
N SER A 124 30.31 -23.13 -76.73
CA SER A 124 31.55 -22.95 -75.95
C SER A 124 32.70 -23.88 -76.40
N HIS A 125 32.39 -25.04 -77.01
CA HIS A 125 33.38 -26.06 -77.35
C HIS A 125 33.39 -26.46 -78.83
N ARG A 126 32.36 -26.11 -79.62
CA ARG A 126 32.18 -26.56 -81.01
C ARG A 126 31.41 -25.54 -81.84
N HIS A 127 31.60 -25.56 -83.16
CA HIS A 127 30.73 -24.89 -84.12
C HIS A 127 30.20 -25.89 -85.16
N TRP A 128 29.03 -25.60 -85.71
CA TRP A 128 28.40 -26.39 -86.78
C TRP A 128 27.74 -25.46 -87.80
N MET A 129 27.64 -25.91 -89.05
CA MET A 129 26.61 -25.38 -89.96
C MET A 129 25.28 -26.11 -89.72
N SER A 130 24.18 -25.44 -90.06
CA SER A 130 22.82 -25.94 -89.85
C SER A 130 22.47 -27.22 -90.63
N ASP A 131 23.34 -27.73 -91.49
CA ASP A 131 23.24 -29.01 -92.19
C ASP A 131 24.15 -30.10 -91.57
N GLN A 132 24.97 -29.73 -90.59
CA GLN A 132 26.00 -30.58 -89.95
C GLN A 132 25.83 -30.69 -88.42
N ALA A 133 24.80 -30.05 -87.84
CA ALA A 133 24.60 -30.07 -86.40
C ALA A 133 24.01 -31.42 -85.93
N PRO A 134 24.47 -31.95 -84.77
CA PRO A 134 24.16 -33.31 -84.35
C PRO A 134 22.74 -33.54 -83.79
N ASP A 135 21.93 -32.49 -83.61
CA ASP A 135 20.61 -32.56 -82.96
C ASP A 135 19.57 -31.68 -83.67
N GLN A 136 18.38 -32.24 -83.94
CA GLN A 136 17.22 -31.51 -84.50
C GLN A 136 16.79 -30.33 -83.62
N GLY A 137 17.05 -30.38 -82.30
CA GLY A 137 16.77 -29.28 -81.36
C GLY A 137 17.58 -28.00 -81.61
N LEU A 138 18.75 -28.10 -82.27
CA LEU A 138 19.56 -26.93 -82.62
C LEU A 138 18.98 -26.14 -83.81
N HIS A 139 18.16 -26.77 -84.66
CA HIS A 139 17.63 -26.22 -85.91
C HIS A 139 16.28 -25.50 -85.80
N ASN A 140 15.55 -25.66 -84.69
CA ASN A 140 14.11 -25.33 -84.62
C ASN A 140 13.78 -23.84 -84.31
N GLY A 141 14.68 -22.92 -84.67
CA GLY A 141 14.52 -21.49 -84.39
C GLY A 141 13.72 -20.76 -85.47
N GLN A 142 12.58 -20.16 -85.11
CA GLN A 142 11.99 -19.10 -85.94
C GLN A 142 12.95 -17.90 -85.97
N HIS A 143 13.49 -17.57 -87.15
CA HIS A 143 14.34 -16.40 -87.27
C HIS A 143 13.52 -15.11 -87.12
N PRO A 144 14.01 -14.15 -86.34
CA PRO A 144 13.30 -12.89 -86.16
C PRO A 144 13.27 -12.09 -87.46
N ASN A 145 12.11 -11.49 -87.75
CA ASN A 145 12.02 -10.45 -88.76
C ASN A 145 12.58 -9.14 -88.18
N VAL A 146 13.90 -9.05 -88.13
CA VAL A 146 14.61 -7.84 -87.72
C VAL A 146 14.54 -6.87 -88.92
N GLY A 147 13.54 -6.00 -88.95
CA GLY A 147 13.47 -4.93 -89.95
C GLY A 147 14.68 -3.98 -89.88
N ASN A 148 14.73 -2.94 -90.73
CA ASN A 148 15.84 -1.95 -90.77
C ASN A 148 15.98 -1.06 -89.50
N ASN A 149 15.45 -1.47 -88.35
CA ASN A 149 15.49 -0.71 -87.11
C ASN A 149 16.88 -0.74 -86.45
N LYS A 150 17.32 0.42 -85.94
CA LYS A 150 18.65 0.66 -85.37
C LYS A 150 18.87 0.13 -83.94
N GLY A 151 18.28 -1.00 -83.55
CA GLY A 151 18.35 -1.51 -82.16
C GLY A 151 18.38 -3.03 -82.04
N VAL A 152 18.72 -3.54 -80.84
CA VAL A 152 18.70 -4.98 -80.55
C VAL A 152 17.26 -5.47 -80.47
N TRP A 153 16.91 -6.42 -81.33
CA TRP A 153 15.64 -7.13 -81.25
C TRP A 153 15.69 -8.18 -80.14
N VAL A 154 14.61 -8.35 -79.38
CA VAL A 154 14.54 -9.35 -78.30
C VAL A 154 13.27 -10.19 -78.46
N SER A 155 13.39 -11.51 -78.45
CA SER A 155 12.24 -12.41 -78.55
C SER A 155 11.39 -12.39 -77.27
N PRO A 156 10.10 -12.73 -77.34
CA PRO A 156 9.39 -13.21 -76.16
C PRO A 156 10.08 -14.47 -75.59
N PRO A 157 10.11 -14.66 -74.26
CA PRO A 157 10.50 -15.91 -73.63
C PRO A 157 9.68 -17.06 -74.18
N ARG A 158 10.35 -18.16 -74.53
CA ARG A 158 9.68 -19.40 -74.98
C ARG A 158 10.10 -20.55 -74.09
N THR A 159 9.13 -21.34 -73.66
CA THR A 159 9.39 -22.56 -72.89
C THR A 159 9.86 -23.66 -73.85
N GLU A 160 11.09 -24.11 -73.66
CA GLU A 160 11.76 -25.17 -74.41
C GLU A 160 12.12 -26.33 -73.45
N PRO A 161 12.40 -27.54 -73.96
CA PRO A 161 12.83 -28.66 -73.10
C PRO A 161 14.07 -28.35 -72.24
N SER A 162 14.94 -27.45 -72.71
CA SER A 162 16.17 -27.00 -72.04
C SER A 162 15.94 -25.84 -71.05
N GLY A 163 14.72 -25.36 -70.89
CA GLY A 163 14.36 -24.22 -70.03
C GLY A 163 13.65 -23.11 -70.80
N ILE A 164 13.66 -21.90 -70.24
CA ILE A 164 13.06 -20.74 -70.91
C ILE A 164 14.12 -20.05 -71.76
N GLY A 165 13.94 -20.07 -73.09
CA GLY A 165 14.81 -19.42 -74.06
C GLY A 165 14.42 -17.97 -74.33
N LEU A 166 15.42 -17.11 -74.47
CA LEU A 166 15.30 -15.72 -74.91
C LEU A 166 16.36 -15.45 -75.98
N GLN A 167 15.96 -14.87 -77.11
CA GLN A 167 16.87 -14.55 -78.21
C GLN A 167 17.08 -13.04 -78.30
N LEU A 168 18.33 -12.61 -78.43
CA LEU A 168 18.67 -11.23 -78.76
C LEU A 168 19.30 -11.21 -80.16
N ALA A 169 18.86 -10.33 -81.05
CA ALA A 169 19.32 -10.30 -82.43
C ALA A 169 19.69 -8.89 -82.92
N VAL A 170 20.74 -8.81 -83.74
CA VAL A 170 21.14 -7.59 -84.47
C VAL A 170 21.44 -7.92 -85.93
N PRO A 171 21.16 -7.02 -86.87
CA PRO A 171 21.64 -7.18 -88.24
C PRO A 171 23.16 -6.95 -88.29
N LEU A 172 23.87 -7.78 -89.06
CA LEU A 172 25.29 -7.59 -89.33
C LEU A 172 25.49 -6.41 -90.28
N THR A 173 26.61 -5.68 -90.13
CA THR A 173 26.91 -4.52 -90.97
C THR A 173 27.44 -4.94 -92.33
N GLY A 174 26.67 -4.71 -93.41
CA GLY A 174 27.08 -4.97 -94.79
C GLY A 174 25.92 -5.01 -95.79
N ALA A 175 26.16 -5.59 -96.98
CA ALA A 175 25.17 -5.72 -98.06
C ALA A 175 24.24 -6.94 -97.88
N SER A 176 24.63 -7.93 -97.08
CA SER A 176 23.82 -9.11 -96.80
C SER A 176 22.83 -8.88 -95.66
N LYS A 177 21.67 -9.54 -95.71
CA LYS A 177 20.63 -9.49 -94.66
C LYS A 177 20.93 -10.43 -93.48
N ARG A 178 22.20 -10.73 -93.18
CA ARG A 178 22.57 -11.68 -92.12
C ARG A 178 22.28 -11.13 -90.73
N LEU A 179 21.93 -12.02 -89.80
CA LEU A 179 21.61 -11.70 -88.42
C LEU A 179 22.58 -12.41 -87.47
N LEU A 180 23.00 -11.72 -86.43
CA LEU A 180 23.73 -12.29 -85.30
C LEU A 180 22.77 -12.44 -84.12
N LEU A 181 22.71 -13.62 -83.50
CA LEU A 181 21.81 -13.92 -82.40
C LEU A 181 22.55 -14.45 -81.19
N PHE A 182 22.17 -13.98 -80.00
CA PHE A 182 22.48 -14.62 -78.72
C PHE A 182 21.29 -15.43 -78.25
N HIS A 183 21.52 -16.69 -77.90
CA HIS A 183 20.55 -17.54 -77.22
C HIS A 183 20.83 -17.51 -75.72
N VAL A 184 19.94 -16.87 -74.97
CA VAL A 184 19.99 -16.73 -73.52
C VAL A 184 19.07 -17.76 -72.88
N ASN A 185 19.59 -18.53 -71.93
CA ASN A 185 18.76 -19.31 -71.02
C ASN A 185 18.33 -18.40 -69.87
N VAL A 186 17.05 -18.05 -69.81
CA VAL A 186 16.50 -17.09 -68.83
C VAL A 186 16.70 -17.58 -67.40
N SER A 187 16.61 -18.89 -67.15
CA SER A 187 16.85 -19.43 -65.82
C SER A 187 18.32 -19.29 -65.39
N TRP A 188 19.27 -19.52 -66.31
CA TRP A 188 20.70 -19.31 -66.03
C TRP A 188 21.05 -17.84 -65.85
N PHE A 189 20.41 -16.96 -66.62
CA PHE A 189 20.57 -15.51 -66.49
C PHE A 189 20.02 -14.96 -65.16
N LEU A 190 18.83 -15.41 -64.73
CA LEU A 190 18.17 -14.86 -63.53
C LEU A 190 18.62 -15.50 -62.21
N THR A 191 19.04 -16.76 -62.21
CA THR A 191 19.36 -17.49 -60.97
C THR A 191 20.47 -16.83 -60.15
N PRO A 192 21.63 -16.43 -60.71
CA PRO A 192 22.69 -15.75 -59.97
C PRO A 192 22.22 -14.44 -59.33
N LEU A 193 21.32 -13.72 -60.00
CA LEU A 193 20.82 -12.42 -59.56
C LEU A 193 19.77 -12.54 -58.43
N LEU A 194 18.96 -13.61 -58.44
CA LEU A 194 17.75 -13.69 -57.60
C LEU A 194 17.82 -14.72 -56.48
N LYS A 195 18.60 -15.80 -56.62
CA LYS A 195 18.61 -16.94 -55.68
C LYS A 195 18.88 -16.52 -54.22
N ASN A 196 19.72 -15.51 -54.05
CA ASN A 196 20.16 -15.03 -52.73
C ASN A 196 19.39 -13.82 -52.22
N ILE A 197 18.44 -13.27 -52.99
CA ILE A 197 17.62 -12.15 -52.52
C ILE A 197 16.79 -12.59 -51.30
N ARG A 198 16.86 -11.78 -50.24
CA ARG A 198 16.07 -11.91 -49.02
C ARG A 198 15.45 -10.55 -48.69
N SER A 199 14.17 -10.56 -48.35
CA SER A 199 13.47 -9.44 -47.73
C SER A 199 13.01 -9.93 -46.37
N GLY A 200 13.41 -9.25 -45.30
CA GLY A 200 13.28 -9.81 -43.95
C GLY A 200 14.07 -11.11 -43.79
N LYS A 201 13.52 -12.07 -43.05
CA LYS A 201 14.17 -13.36 -42.75
C LYS A 201 13.99 -14.36 -43.90
N THR A 202 12.78 -14.47 -44.44
CA THR A 202 12.43 -15.55 -45.39
C THR A 202 11.81 -15.05 -46.69
N GLY A 203 11.70 -13.74 -46.90
CA GLY A 203 11.22 -13.20 -48.17
C GLY A 203 12.07 -13.61 -49.37
N TYR A 204 11.47 -13.50 -50.56
CA TYR A 204 12.11 -13.88 -51.82
C TYR A 204 11.54 -13.08 -52.99
N ALA A 205 12.23 -13.11 -54.13
CA ALA A 205 11.79 -12.51 -55.37
C ALA A 205 11.30 -13.56 -56.38
N TRP A 206 10.36 -13.17 -57.23
CA TRP A 206 9.93 -13.93 -58.41
C TRP A 206 9.63 -12.98 -59.57
N ILE A 207 9.69 -13.49 -60.80
CA ILE A 207 9.52 -12.69 -62.02
C ILE A 207 8.48 -13.34 -62.92
N ILE A 208 7.63 -12.51 -63.51
CA ILE A 208 6.68 -12.88 -64.57
C ILE A 208 6.91 -12.08 -65.84
N ASP A 209 6.57 -12.68 -66.98
CA ASP A 209 6.56 -11.98 -68.28
C ASP A 209 5.24 -11.20 -68.50
N ASN A 210 5.12 -10.58 -69.69
CA ASN A 210 3.92 -9.86 -70.14
C ASN A 210 2.63 -10.71 -70.19
N ASN A 211 2.75 -12.03 -70.22
CA ASN A 211 1.62 -12.96 -70.26
C ASN A 211 1.29 -13.54 -68.89
N GLY A 212 2.05 -13.17 -67.85
CA GLY A 212 1.90 -13.72 -66.50
C GLY A 212 2.53 -15.10 -66.32
N VAL A 213 3.44 -15.52 -67.21
CA VAL A 213 4.20 -16.76 -67.07
C VAL A 213 5.40 -16.51 -66.15
N PHE A 214 5.64 -17.39 -65.18
CA PHE A 214 6.80 -17.28 -64.30
C PHE A 214 8.10 -17.54 -65.06
N LEU A 215 9.00 -16.55 -65.06
CA LEU A 215 10.36 -16.66 -65.59
C LEU A 215 11.34 -17.12 -64.51
N PHE A 216 11.07 -16.74 -63.25
CA PHE A 216 11.81 -17.19 -62.08
C PHE A 216 10.89 -17.28 -60.88
N HIS A 217 11.01 -18.37 -60.13
CA HIS A 217 10.34 -18.56 -58.84
C HIS A 217 11.14 -19.57 -58.00
N PRO A 218 11.30 -19.40 -56.67
CA PRO A 218 12.06 -20.35 -55.85
C PRO A 218 11.48 -21.76 -55.80
N GLU A 219 10.16 -21.90 -55.93
CA GLU A 219 9.53 -23.18 -56.28
C GLU A 219 9.66 -23.40 -57.79
N THR A 220 10.58 -24.29 -58.17
CA THR A 220 10.97 -24.50 -59.57
C THR A 220 9.84 -25.07 -60.43
N LYS A 221 8.86 -25.77 -59.83
CA LYS A 221 7.67 -26.27 -60.53
C LYS A 221 6.77 -25.17 -61.10
N PHE A 222 6.98 -23.92 -60.68
CA PHE A 222 6.19 -22.78 -61.16
C PHE A 222 6.81 -22.15 -62.41
N VAL A 223 8.12 -22.30 -62.61
CA VAL A 223 8.85 -21.70 -63.73
C VAL A 223 8.32 -22.26 -65.06
N GLY A 224 8.06 -21.38 -66.02
CA GLY A 224 7.50 -21.70 -67.33
C GLY A 224 5.97 -21.90 -67.33
N ARG A 225 5.29 -21.73 -66.19
CA ARG A 225 3.84 -21.91 -66.07
C ARG A 225 3.13 -20.58 -65.85
N ASP A 226 1.89 -20.50 -66.34
CA ASP A 226 0.97 -19.38 -66.11
C ASP A 226 0.70 -19.21 -64.60
N ALA A 227 0.96 -18.01 -64.07
CA ALA A 227 0.88 -17.71 -62.65
C ALA A 227 -0.55 -17.77 -62.07
N PHE A 228 -1.58 -17.63 -62.89
CA PHE A 228 -2.98 -17.73 -62.49
C PHE A 228 -3.41 -19.20 -62.41
N LYS A 229 -2.94 -20.04 -63.33
CA LYS A 229 -3.24 -21.48 -63.36
C LYS A 229 -2.46 -22.26 -62.32
N VAL A 230 -1.13 -22.10 -62.28
CA VAL A 230 -0.26 -22.94 -61.43
C VAL A 230 -0.55 -22.78 -59.94
N ARG A 231 -0.91 -21.58 -59.49
CA ARG A 231 -1.28 -21.33 -58.08
C ARG A 231 -2.59 -22.05 -57.72
N LYS A 232 -3.60 -21.97 -58.59
CA LYS A 232 -4.89 -22.63 -58.39
C LYS A 232 -4.77 -24.16 -58.43
N GLU A 233 -3.93 -24.70 -59.30
CA GLU A 233 -3.66 -26.14 -59.34
C GLU A 233 -2.89 -26.63 -58.11
N ARG A 234 -1.93 -25.82 -57.63
CA ARG A 234 -1.10 -26.18 -56.48
C ARG A 234 -1.91 -26.28 -55.19
N ASP A 235 -2.81 -25.33 -54.97
CA ASP A 235 -3.72 -25.33 -53.83
C ASP A 235 -5.07 -24.69 -54.23
N PRO A 236 -6.06 -25.51 -54.63
CA PRO A 236 -7.37 -25.04 -55.03
C PRO A 236 -8.21 -24.43 -53.90
N SER A 237 -7.86 -24.69 -52.63
CA SER A 237 -8.64 -24.25 -51.47
C SER A 237 -8.51 -22.75 -51.18
N ILE A 238 -7.48 -22.11 -51.75
CA ILE A 238 -7.13 -20.72 -51.46
C ILE A 238 -7.74 -19.77 -52.49
N TYR A 239 -8.27 -18.65 -51.98
CA TYR A 239 -8.77 -17.57 -52.82
C TYR A 239 -7.64 -16.65 -53.33
N TYR A 240 -7.27 -16.80 -54.60
CA TYR A 240 -6.22 -16.00 -55.25
C TYR A 240 -6.69 -14.67 -55.85
N GLY A 241 -7.91 -14.22 -55.58
CA GLY A 241 -8.48 -13.03 -56.24
C GLY A 241 -7.64 -11.76 -56.07
N LYS A 242 -7.09 -11.51 -54.86
CA LYS A 242 -6.27 -10.32 -54.59
C LYS A 242 -4.97 -10.29 -55.40
N ILE A 243 -4.23 -11.41 -55.45
CA ILE A 243 -2.98 -11.47 -56.23
C ILE A 243 -3.27 -11.41 -57.73
N ASN A 244 -4.36 -12.04 -58.18
CA ASN A 244 -4.76 -11.99 -59.58
C ASN A 244 -5.10 -10.56 -60.02
N LEU A 245 -5.76 -9.78 -59.16
CA LEU A 245 -6.06 -8.38 -59.40
C LEU A 245 -4.76 -7.55 -59.47
N ILE A 246 -3.85 -7.72 -58.51
CA ILE A 246 -2.54 -7.03 -58.51
C ILE A 246 -1.77 -7.34 -59.81
N GLN A 247 -1.73 -8.61 -60.21
CA GLN A 247 -1.02 -9.00 -61.42
C GLN A 247 -1.65 -8.42 -62.69
N LYS A 248 -2.96 -8.59 -62.88
CA LYS A 248 -3.66 -8.14 -64.10
C LYS A 248 -3.76 -6.63 -64.22
N GLU A 249 -4.12 -5.96 -63.14
CA GLU A 249 -4.42 -4.52 -63.17
C GLU A 249 -3.20 -3.64 -62.92
N ARG A 250 -2.11 -4.19 -62.38
CA ARG A 250 -0.89 -3.43 -62.04
C ARG A 250 0.36 -3.99 -62.70
N MET A 251 0.80 -5.19 -62.30
CA MET A 251 2.11 -5.72 -62.72
C MET A 251 2.22 -5.91 -64.23
N LEU A 252 1.21 -6.53 -64.87
CA LEU A 252 1.20 -6.75 -66.33
C LEU A 252 1.04 -5.46 -67.13
N LYS A 253 0.52 -4.38 -66.52
CA LYS A 253 0.49 -3.04 -67.12
C LYS A 253 1.80 -2.28 -66.95
N GLY A 254 2.79 -2.87 -66.27
CA GLY A 254 4.09 -2.27 -66.00
C GLY A 254 4.05 -1.16 -64.95
N LEU A 255 3.11 -1.23 -64.01
CA LEU A 255 3.06 -0.32 -62.86
C LEU A 255 3.90 -0.86 -61.72
N GLU A 256 4.46 0.04 -60.91
CA GLU A 256 5.04 -0.32 -59.62
C GLU A 256 4.02 -0.17 -58.49
N GLY A 257 4.27 -0.83 -57.37
CA GLY A 257 3.50 -0.62 -56.16
C GLY A 257 3.68 -1.70 -55.12
N THR A 258 2.87 -1.61 -54.07
CA THR A 258 2.85 -2.56 -52.97
C THR A 258 1.44 -3.10 -52.77
N GLY A 259 1.31 -4.19 -52.01
CA GLY A 259 0.03 -4.83 -51.77
C GLY A 259 0.09 -5.94 -50.74
N ARG A 260 -1.04 -6.63 -50.57
CA ARG A 260 -1.18 -7.80 -49.71
C ARG A 260 -2.02 -8.86 -50.41
N TYR A 261 -1.65 -10.12 -50.23
CA TYR A 261 -2.39 -11.24 -50.82
C TYR A 261 -2.20 -12.53 -50.01
N VAL A 262 -3.03 -13.52 -50.29
CA VAL A 262 -2.93 -14.86 -49.69
C VAL A 262 -2.22 -15.81 -50.64
N SER A 263 -1.32 -16.63 -50.11
CA SER A 263 -0.56 -17.64 -50.83
C SER A 263 -0.62 -18.99 -50.13
N GLY A 264 -0.62 -20.09 -50.87
CA GLY A 264 -0.59 -21.45 -50.32
C GLY A 264 0.79 -21.99 -49.97
N TRP A 265 1.85 -21.23 -50.22
CA TRP A 265 3.22 -21.73 -50.08
C TRP A 265 4.21 -20.62 -49.78
N HIS A 266 5.16 -20.87 -48.86
CA HIS A 266 6.31 -19.99 -48.61
C HIS A 266 7.51 -20.80 -48.11
N ARG A 267 8.56 -20.94 -48.95
CA ARG A 267 9.81 -21.66 -48.60
C ARG A 267 9.60 -23.03 -47.92
N GLY A 268 8.73 -23.84 -48.48
CA GLY A 268 8.43 -25.19 -47.96
C GLY A 268 7.30 -25.25 -46.93
N ILE A 269 6.88 -24.12 -46.37
CA ILE A 269 5.68 -24.03 -45.53
C ILE A 269 4.46 -23.96 -46.46
N THR A 270 3.45 -24.78 -46.20
CA THR A 270 2.19 -24.84 -46.96
C THR A 270 0.99 -24.48 -46.09
N GLY A 271 -0.06 -23.94 -46.70
CA GLY A 271 -1.29 -23.50 -46.03
C GLY A 271 -1.62 -22.04 -46.33
N ASP A 272 -2.67 -21.50 -45.71
CA ASP A 272 -3.07 -20.09 -45.86
C ASP A 272 -2.03 -19.15 -45.24
N ILE A 273 -1.26 -18.48 -46.11
CA ILE A 273 -0.20 -17.56 -45.71
C ILE A 273 -0.49 -16.18 -46.28
N ASN A 274 -0.79 -15.23 -45.40
CA ASN A 274 -0.88 -13.82 -45.76
C ASN A 274 0.51 -13.24 -46.04
N LYS A 275 0.66 -12.64 -47.21
CA LYS A 275 1.92 -12.07 -47.69
C LYS A 275 1.80 -10.61 -48.05
N LEU A 276 2.89 -9.92 -47.78
CA LEU A 276 3.25 -8.64 -48.35
C LEU A 276 3.86 -8.85 -49.74
N ILE A 277 3.61 -7.91 -50.65
CA ILE A 277 4.19 -7.89 -51.99
C ILE A 277 4.56 -6.47 -52.36
N ALA A 278 5.76 -6.28 -52.89
CA ALA A 278 6.14 -5.10 -53.64
C ALA A 278 6.63 -5.51 -55.03
N TYR A 279 6.29 -4.73 -56.04
CA TYR A 279 6.56 -5.08 -57.42
C TYR A 279 7.04 -3.87 -58.23
N SER A 280 7.93 -4.14 -59.18
CA SER A 280 8.52 -3.13 -60.07
C SER A 280 8.60 -3.68 -61.50
N PRO A 281 8.35 -2.86 -62.53
CA PRO A 281 8.50 -3.27 -63.92
C PRO A 281 9.97 -3.34 -64.33
N ILE A 282 10.30 -4.28 -65.21
CA ILE A 282 11.60 -4.41 -65.88
C ILE A 282 11.39 -4.20 -67.37
N ILE A 283 12.08 -3.22 -67.96
CA ILE A 283 12.00 -2.94 -69.39
C ILE A 283 13.02 -3.83 -70.10
N ILE A 284 12.54 -4.79 -70.88
CA ILE A 284 13.37 -5.82 -71.53
C ILE A 284 13.74 -5.41 -72.95
N SER A 285 12.79 -4.88 -73.70
CA SER A 285 13.03 -4.41 -75.07
C SER A 285 12.03 -3.34 -75.45
N ASP A 286 12.44 -2.45 -76.33
CA ASP A 286 11.56 -1.51 -77.03
C ASP A 286 11.12 -2.06 -78.40
N ASN A 287 11.79 -3.11 -78.88
CA ASN A 287 11.53 -3.71 -80.19
C ASN A 287 11.59 -5.25 -80.16
N PRO A 288 10.44 -5.95 -80.15
CA PRO A 288 9.11 -5.42 -79.78
C PRO A 288 9.08 -4.94 -78.31
N PRO A 289 8.17 -4.02 -77.95
CA PRO A 289 7.99 -3.58 -76.56
C PRO A 289 7.72 -4.77 -75.64
N GLN A 290 8.62 -4.99 -74.69
CA GLN A 290 8.54 -6.08 -73.75
C GLN A 290 8.86 -5.62 -72.34
N LYS A 291 7.99 -6.00 -71.40
CA LYS A 291 8.14 -5.72 -69.98
C LYS A 291 8.05 -7.02 -69.21
N TRP A 292 8.85 -7.16 -68.18
CA TRP A 292 8.64 -8.16 -67.14
C TRP A 292 8.27 -7.44 -65.86
N SER A 293 7.84 -8.18 -64.85
CA SER A 293 7.63 -7.61 -63.53
C SER A 293 8.29 -8.50 -62.48
N VAL A 294 9.13 -7.89 -61.67
CA VAL A 294 9.67 -8.51 -60.46
C VAL A 294 8.75 -8.20 -59.31
N ALA A 295 8.50 -9.22 -58.48
CA ALA A 295 7.85 -9.05 -57.19
C ALA A 295 8.71 -9.63 -56.08
N VAL A 296 8.83 -8.87 -55.00
CA VAL A 296 9.45 -9.26 -53.73
C VAL A 296 8.33 -9.50 -52.73
N VAL A 297 8.38 -10.65 -52.05
CA VAL A 297 7.31 -11.08 -51.15
C VAL A 297 7.86 -11.59 -49.83
N ALA A 298 7.13 -11.36 -48.74
CA ALA A 298 7.39 -11.97 -47.44
C ALA A 298 6.07 -12.18 -46.68
N PRO A 299 6.01 -13.13 -45.73
CA PRO A 299 4.83 -13.33 -44.89
C PRO A 299 4.58 -12.12 -43.97
N ILE A 300 3.32 -11.77 -43.73
CA ILE A 300 2.95 -10.71 -42.77
C ILE A 300 3.41 -11.07 -41.35
N THR A 301 3.49 -12.37 -41.04
CA THR A 301 3.96 -12.86 -39.73
C THR A 301 5.38 -12.41 -39.39
N GLU A 302 6.25 -12.13 -40.38
CA GLU A 302 7.59 -11.59 -40.10
C GLU A 302 7.52 -10.17 -39.52
N VAL A 303 6.58 -9.36 -40.03
CA VAL A 303 6.31 -8.01 -39.49
C VAL A 303 5.62 -8.11 -38.14
N GLU A 304 4.64 -9.02 -38.01
CA GLU A 304 3.93 -9.19 -36.74
C GLU A 304 4.87 -9.65 -35.62
N GLU A 305 5.78 -10.58 -35.88
CA GLU A 305 6.75 -11.07 -34.89
C GLU A 305 7.69 -9.94 -34.44
N ALA A 306 8.17 -9.12 -35.37
CA ALA A 306 8.99 -7.94 -35.06
C ALA A 306 8.25 -6.98 -34.12
N VAL A 307 6.98 -6.68 -34.41
CA VAL A 307 6.15 -5.79 -33.58
C VAL A 307 5.80 -6.41 -32.23
N HIS A 308 5.43 -7.70 -32.19
CA HIS A 308 4.98 -8.37 -30.97
C HIS A 308 6.10 -8.50 -29.92
N SER A 309 7.36 -8.64 -30.33
CA SER A 309 8.48 -8.82 -29.39
C SER A 309 8.77 -7.55 -28.57
N GLY A 310 8.85 -6.38 -29.21
CA GLY A 310 9.07 -5.10 -28.53
C GLY A 310 7.82 -4.61 -27.79
N TYR A 311 6.66 -4.67 -28.46
CA TYR A 311 5.43 -4.11 -27.91
C TYR A 311 4.94 -4.86 -26.66
N ARG A 312 5.00 -6.20 -26.64
CA ARG A 312 4.57 -6.98 -25.46
C ARG A 312 5.35 -6.61 -24.21
N ARG A 313 6.66 -6.34 -24.33
CA ARG A 313 7.47 -5.92 -23.17
C ARG A 313 7.01 -4.59 -22.62
N HIS A 314 6.76 -3.60 -23.48
CA HIS A 314 6.24 -2.30 -23.07
C HIS A 314 4.83 -2.41 -22.45
N PHE A 315 3.94 -3.20 -23.06
CA PHE A 315 2.60 -3.44 -22.53
C PHE A 315 2.62 -4.11 -21.14
N ILE A 316 3.47 -5.13 -20.95
CA ILE A 316 3.66 -5.80 -19.65
C ILE A 316 4.22 -4.81 -18.62
N LEU A 317 5.24 -4.03 -18.99
CA LEU A 317 5.83 -3.02 -18.11
C LEU A 317 4.79 -1.97 -17.67
N GLN A 318 4.00 -1.44 -18.61
CA GLN A 318 2.91 -0.51 -18.30
C GLN A 318 1.86 -1.15 -17.39
N GLY A 319 1.48 -2.40 -17.64
CA GLY A 319 0.58 -3.16 -16.78
C GLY A 319 1.11 -3.32 -15.35
N LEU A 320 2.41 -3.61 -15.18
CA LEU A 320 3.06 -3.71 -13.87
C LEU A 320 3.08 -2.37 -13.13
N VAL A 321 3.34 -1.25 -13.84
CA VAL A 321 3.30 0.09 -13.25
C VAL A 321 1.90 0.44 -12.77
N ILE A 322 0.88 0.20 -13.60
CA ILE A 322 -0.53 0.44 -13.21
C ILE A 322 -0.89 -0.43 -12.00
N LEU A 323 -0.51 -1.70 -12.00
CA LEU A 323 -0.75 -2.61 -10.88
C LEU A 323 -0.09 -2.11 -9.59
N ALA A 324 1.17 -1.66 -9.66
CA ALA A 324 1.89 -1.11 -8.51
C ALA A 324 1.21 0.15 -7.95
N VAL A 325 0.73 1.05 -8.81
CA VAL A 325 -0.02 2.24 -8.39
C VAL A 325 -1.33 1.87 -7.72
N VAL A 326 -2.09 0.92 -8.28
CA VAL A 326 -3.36 0.45 -7.69
C VAL A 326 -3.13 -0.22 -6.34
N LEU A 327 -2.11 -1.08 -6.23
CA LEU A 327 -1.74 -1.72 -4.97
C LEU A 327 -1.28 -0.69 -3.94
N GLY A 328 -0.47 0.29 -4.33
CA GLY A 328 -0.03 1.38 -3.46
C GLY A 328 -1.19 2.25 -2.95
N ALA A 329 -2.16 2.59 -3.82
CA ALA A 329 -3.36 3.30 -3.39
C ALA A 329 -4.21 2.46 -2.42
N ALA A 330 -4.35 1.16 -2.69
CA ALA A 330 -5.08 0.25 -1.83
C ALA A 330 -4.43 0.08 -0.45
N THR A 331 -3.09 0.00 -0.38
CA THR A 331 -2.37 -0.08 0.90
C THR A 331 -2.50 1.22 1.69
N ILE A 332 -2.36 2.39 1.05
CA ILE A 332 -2.56 3.69 1.71
C ILE A 332 -3.98 3.77 2.30
N LEU A 333 -5.01 3.46 1.51
CA LEU A 333 -6.40 3.45 2.00
C LEU A 333 -6.59 2.47 3.17
N PHE A 334 -5.99 1.28 3.10
CA PHE A 334 -6.07 0.31 4.19
C PHE A 334 -5.46 0.86 5.49
N PHE A 335 -4.30 1.51 5.41
CA PHE A 335 -3.65 2.13 6.58
C PHE A 335 -4.45 3.30 7.14
N GLU A 336 -4.98 4.17 6.29
CA GLU A 336 -5.85 5.29 6.67
C GLU A 336 -7.08 4.81 7.47
N ILE A 337 -7.77 3.79 6.92
CA ILE A 337 -8.95 3.19 7.56
C ILE A 337 -8.59 2.57 8.91
N ARG A 338 -7.47 1.87 8.99
CA ARG A 338 -7.00 1.25 10.23
C ARG A 338 -6.66 2.30 11.27
N TRP A 339 -5.91 3.33 10.88
CA TRP A 339 -5.49 4.41 11.77
C TRP A 339 -6.68 5.19 12.33
N SER A 340 -7.62 5.57 11.48
CA SER A 340 -8.85 6.26 11.88
C SER A 340 -9.63 5.49 12.95
N ARG A 341 -9.80 4.17 12.78
CA ARG A 341 -10.48 3.33 13.78
C ARG A 341 -9.73 3.25 15.11
N THR A 342 -8.41 3.08 15.06
CA THR A 342 -7.60 3.03 16.29
C THR A 342 -7.66 4.37 17.03
N LEU A 343 -7.58 5.49 16.30
CA LEU A 343 -7.67 6.83 16.89
C LEU A 343 -9.04 7.07 17.52
N GLU A 344 -10.13 6.65 16.87
CA GLU A 344 -11.48 6.73 17.44
C GLU A 344 -11.60 5.93 18.75
N GLN A 345 -11.04 4.71 18.79
CA GLN A 345 -11.03 3.89 20.00
C GLN A 345 -10.23 4.54 21.13
N GLU A 346 -9.06 5.11 20.81
CA GLU A 346 -8.20 5.77 21.78
C GLU A 346 -8.90 7.03 22.36
N VAL A 347 -9.48 7.87 21.50
CA VAL A 347 -10.24 9.04 21.94
C VAL A 347 -11.43 8.64 22.80
N ALA A 348 -12.16 7.59 22.42
CA ALA A 348 -13.27 7.07 23.22
C ALA A 348 -12.79 6.56 24.59
N ASN A 349 -11.66 5.85 24.64
CA ASN A 349 -11.11 5.35 25.89
C ASN A 349 -10.65 6.49 26.81
N GLN A 350 -9.93 7.48 26.28
CA GLN A 350 -9.50 8.66 27.06
C GLN A 350 -10.71 9.47 27.57
N THR A 351 -11.74 9.64 26.74
CA THR A 351 -12.98 10.33 27.14
C THR A 351 -13.67 9.57 28.27
N TRP A 352 -13.72 8.23 28.19
CA TRP A 352 -14.30 7.39 29.22
C TRP A 352 -13.48 7.39 30.52
N GLU A 353 -12.16 7.31 30.43
CA GLU A 353 -11.25 7.41 31.58
C GLU A 353 -11.36 8.76 32.28
N LEU A 354 -11.42 9.85 31.52
CA LEU A 354 -11.61 11.20 32.07
C LEU A 354 -12.94 11.29 32.82
N LYS A 355 -14.04 10.86 32.17
CA LYS A 355 -15.38 10.86 32.79
C LYS A 355 -15.43 10.00 34.04
N ARG A 356 -14.82 8.82 34.02
CA ARG A 356 -14.74 7.91 35.18
C ARG A 356 -13.91 8.51 36.31
N SER A 357 -12.82 9.19 35.99
CA SER A 357 -11.99 9.89 36.98
C SER A 357 -12.77 11.03 37.62
N GLU A 358 -13.46 11.85 36.83
CA GLU A 358 -14.32 12.94 37.31
C GLU A 358 -15.45 12.40 38.22
N GLU A 359 -16.17 11.35 37.79
CA GLU A 359 -17.22 10.71 38.59
C GLU A 359 -16.69 10.14 39.91
N LYS A 360 -15.48 9.55 39.90
CA LYS A 360 -14.82 9.05 41.10
C LYS A 360 -14.47 10.19 42.06
N TYR A 361 -13.86 11.27 41.58
CA TYR A 361 -13.54 12.43 42.42
C TYR A 361 -14.79 13.09 42.98
N ARG A 362 -15.83 13.29 42.17
CA ARG A 362 -17.11 13.80 42.63
C ARG A 362 -17.71 12.91 43.71
N SER A 363 -17.74 11.60 43.51
CA SER A 363 -18.28 10.66 44.51
C SER A 363 -17.53 10.73 45.84
N LEU A 364 -16.19 10.83 45.82
CA LEU A 364 -15.38 10.97 47.04
C LEU A 364 -15.67 12.27 47.81
N VAL A 365 -15.86 13.38 47.11
CA VAL A 365 -16.19 14.68 47.72
C VAL A 365 -17.62 14.69 48.27
N GLU A 366 -18.56 14.12 47.52
CA GLU A 366 -19.97 14.04 47.91
C GLU A 366 -20.23 13.06 49.07
N SER A 367 -19.43 11.99 49.19
CA SER A 367 -19.57 11.01 50.28
C SER A 367 -18.86 11.41 51.58
N ALA A 368 -18.07 12.48 51.58
CA ALA A 368 -17.34 12.92 52.76
C ALA A 368 -18.31 13.56 53.77
N GLU A 369 -18.30 13.07 55.01
CA GLU A 369 -18.99 13.69 56.16
C GLU A 369 -18.21 14.89 56.73
N ASP A 370 -17.53 15.62 55.84
CA ASP A 370 -16.79 16.84 56.13
C ASP A 370 -17.49 18.00 55.42
N PHE A 371 -17.41 19.19 56.01
CA PHE A 371 -17.81 20.43 55.36
C PHE A 371 -16.79 20.80 54.28
N ILE A 372 -17.14 20.62 53.02
CA ILE A 372 -16.27 20.91 51.88
C ILE A 372 -16.90 21.99 51.01
N PHE A 373 -16.21 23.12 50.89
CA PHE A 373 -16.62 24.21 50.01
C PHE A 373 -15.43 25.01 49.51
N THR A 374 -15.58 25.70 48.38
CA THR A 374 -14.58 26.65 47.88
C THR A 374 -15.13 28.07 47.91
N VAL A 375 -14.26 29.04 48.20
CA VAL A 375 -14.59 30.47 48.19
C VAL A 375 -13.58 31.29 47.40
N ASP A 376 -14.00 32.43 46.89
CA ASP A 376 -13.11 33.44 46.30
C ASP A 376 -12.41 34.32 47.36
N SER A 377 -11.66 35.32 46.89
CA SER A 377 -10.93 36.26 47.77
C SER A 377 -11.82 37.18 48.59
N GLU A 378 -13.10 37.30 48.23
CA GLU A 378 -14.09 38.15 48.89
C GLU A 378 -15.04 37.35 49.80
N GLY A 379 -14.90 36.02 49.79
CA GLY A 379 -15.70 35.09 50.59
C GLY A 379 -17.01 34.67 49.92
N HIS A 380 -17.10 34.70 48.58
CA HIS A 380 -18.24 34.14 47.85
C HIS A 380 -18.02 32.66 47.58
N PHE A 381 -19.04 31.83 47.85
CA PHE A 381 -18.98 30.40 47.56
C PHE A 381 -18.90 30.14 46.04
N GLN A 382 -17.93 29.33 45.63
CA GLN A 382 -17.75 28.89 44.24
C GLN A 382 -18.17 27.43 44.02
N SER A 383 -18.10 26.61 45.06
CA SER A 383 -18.61 25.23 45.07
C SER A 383 -18.82 24.76 46.51
N MET A 384 -19.65 23.73 46.69
CA MET A 384 -19.97 23.13 47.99
C MET A 384 -20.41 21.68 47.76
N ASN A 385 -20.00 20.74 48.63
CA ASN A 385 -20.51 19.36 48.56
C ASN A 385 -21.93 19.27 49.15
N SER A 386 -22.66 18.20 48.84
CA SER A 386 -24.04 18.00 49.31
C SER A 386 -24.13 17.92 50.83
N PHE A 387 -23.14 17.34 51.51
CA PHE A 387 -23.11 17.27 52.98
C PHE A 387 -23.17 18.67 53.61
N THR A 388 -22.34 19.60 53.15
CA THR A 388 -22.33 20.98 53.65
C THR A 388 -23.65 21.69 53.34
N ALA A 389 -24.15 21.57 52.11
CA ALA A 389 -25.39 22.23 51.72
C ALA A 389 -26.60 21.73 52.54
N ASN A 390 -26.72 20.40 52.69
CA ASN A 390 -27.77 19.77 53.49
C ASN A 390 -27.71 20.20 54.96
N PHE A 391 -26.51 20.30 55.52
CA PHE A 391 -26.32 20.77 56.89
C PHE A 391 -26.84 22.20 57.11
N PHE A 392 -26.63 23.08 56.13
CA PHE A 392 -27.18 24.44 56.14
C PHE A 392 -28.62 24.54 55.58
N GLY A 393 -29.26 23.41 55.28
CA GLY A 393 -30.68 23.35 54.91
C GLY A 393 -31.03 23.71 53.46
N GLY A 394 -30.10 23.56 52.52
CA GLY A 394 -30.34 23.79 51.08
C GLY A 394 -29.59 22.83 50.15
N CYS A 395 -29.60 23.08 48.85
CA CYS A 395 -28.76 22.35 47.89
C CYS A 395 -27.54 23.19 47.46
N PRO A 396 -26.44 22.59 46.95
CA PRO A 396 -25.22 23.32 46.61
C PRO A 396 -25.45 24.54 45.72
N GLU A 397 -26.36 24.44 44.75
CA GLU A 397 -26.71 25.49 43.80
C GLU A 397 -27.31 26.73 44.50
N ASP A 398 -28.01 26.55 45.62
CA ASP A 398 -28.61 27.66 46.38
C ASP A 398 -27.55 28.56 47.00
N PHE A 399 -26.34 28.06 47.22
CA PHE A 399 -25.27 28.78 47.93
C PHE A 399 -24.21 29.37 46.99
N LEU A 400 -24.19 28.98 45.71
CA LEU A 400 -23.26 29.51 44.72
C LEU A 400 -23.36 31.04 44.60
N GLY A 401 -22.22 31.73 44.69
CA GLY A 401 -22.12 33.19 44.64
C GLY A 401 -22.61 33.93 45.89
N LYS A 402 -23.22 33.24 46.88
CA LYS A 402 -23.56 33.86 48.16
C LYS A 402 -22.29 34.08 48.98
N ARG A 403 -22.31 35.11 49.82
CA ARG A 403 -21.20 35.44 50.73
C ARG A 403 -21.27 34.59 51.99
N LEU A 404 -20.13 34.37 52.65
CA LEU A 404 -20.05 33.67 53.97
C LEU A 404 -21.06 34.20 55.01
N SER A 405 -21.38 35.49 54.98
CA SER A 405 -22.37 36.12 55.86
C SER A 405 -23.80 35.64 55.68
N ALA A 406 -24.09 34.88 54.62
CA ALA A 406 -25.38 34.24 54.44
C ALA A 406 -25.56 32.99 55.32
N LEU A 407 -24.47 32.39 55.80
CA LEU A 407 -24.47 31.14 56.57
C LEU A 407 -23.93 31.29 57.99
N PHE A 408 -23.03 32.24 58.21
CA PHE A 408 -22.31 32.39 59.48
C PHE A 408 -22.59 33.76 60.12
N SER A 409 -22.49 33.83 61.45
CA SER A 409 -22.56 35.10 62.18
C SER A 409 -21.36 36.00 61.86
N ASP A 410 -21.49 37.31 62.09
CA ASP A 410 -20.45 38.30 61.77
C ASP A 410 -19.09 37.97 62.41
N GLU A 411 -19.09 37.44 63.64
CA GLU A 411 -17.87 37.02 64.35
C GLU A 411 -17.14 35.89 63.61
N ILE A 412 -17.88 34.87 63.17
CA ILE A 412 -17.34 33.73 62.44
C ILE A 412 -16.90 34.16 61.03
N VAL A 413 -17.69 35.01 60.36
CA VAL A 413 -17.34 35.57 59.05
C VAL A 413 -16.02 36.34 59.15
N GLU A 414 -15.86 37.21 60.14
CA GLU A 414 -14.62 37.98 60.32
C GLU A 414 -13.42 37.04 60.55
N ARG A 415 -13.60 36.01 61.38
CA ARG A 415 -12.57 34.99 61.64
C ARG A 415 -12.20 34.22 60.37
N GLN A 416 -13.18 33.68 59.63
CA GLN A 416 -12.93 32.95 58.40
C GLN A 416 -12.32 33.84 57.30
N MET A 417 -12.77 35.10 57.18
CA MET A 417 -12.19 36.05 56.22
C MET A 417 -10.73 36.38 56.56
N LYS A 418 -10.34 36.41 57.84
CA LYS A 418 -8.93 36.53 58.23
C LYS A 418 -8.13 35.33 57.72
N LEU A 419 -8.63 34.10 57.89
CA LEU A 419 -7.97 32.87 57.42
C LEU A 419 -7.85 32.85 55.89
N ILE A 420 -8.93 33.17 55.17
CA ILE A 420 -8.92 33.26 53.70
C ILE A 420 -7.88 34.26 53.22
N ARG A 421 -7.83 35.46 53.82
CA ARG A 421 -6.80 36.47 53.49
C ARG A 421 -5.39 35.97 53.76
N LEU A 422 -5.16 35.22 54.84
CA LEU A 422 -3.86 34.62 55.13
C LEU A 422 -3.47 33.60 54.05
N VAL A 423 -4.40 32.76 53.61
CA VAL A 423 -4.16 31.79 52.52
C VAL A 423 -3.81 32.50 51.21
N TYR A 424 -4.54 33.55 50.84
CA TYR A 424 -4.23 34.35 49.64
C TYR A 424 -2.89 35.09 49.75
N ARG A 425 -2.53 35.56 50.95
CA ARG A 425 -1.29 36.33 51.17
C ARG A 425 -0.05 35.45 51.19
N PHE A 426 -0.11 34.30 51.85
CA PHE A 426 1.04 33.43 52.08
C PHE A 426 1.09 32.21 51.15
N GLU A 427 0.03 31.96 50.39
CA GLU A 427 -0.13 30.79 49.51
C GLU A 427 0.11 29.45 50.21
N LYS A 428 -0.19 29.39 51.51
CA LYS A 428 -0.05 28.21 52.36
C LYS A 428 -1.36 27.89 53.03
N SER A 429 -1.57 26.61 53.32
CA SER A 429 -2.74 26.17 54.07
C SER A 429 -2.71 26.69 55.51
N VAL A 430 -3.87 27.08 56.03
CA VAL A 430 -4.04 27.56 57.40
C VAL A 430 -5.10 26.71 58.08
N ARG A 431 -4.77 26.18 59.26
CA ARG A 431 -5.70 25.41 60.09
C ARG A 431 -6.12 26.24 61.29
N ASP A 432 -7.39 26.12 61.66
CA ASP A 432 -7.94 26.75 62.85
C ASP A 432 -8.99 25.83 63.48
N ASP A 433 -8.92 25.67 64.80
CA ASP A 433 -9.88 24.93 65.59
C ASP A 433 -10.72 25.93 66.38
N PHE A 434 -12.04 25.88 66.20
CA PHE A 434 -12.93 26.85 66.82
C PHE A 434 -14.28 26.25 67.17
N MET A 435 -14.89 26.86 68.17
CA MET A 435 -16.26 26.54 68.55
C MET A 435 -17.22 27.29 67.65
N LEU A 436 -18.09 26.53 66.98
CA LEU A 436 -19.15 27.03 66.13
C LEU A 436 -20.47 26.91 66.90
N THR A 437 -21.17 28.03 67.06
CA THR A 437 -22.50 28.05 67.68
C THR A 437 -23.55 27.98 66.58
N LEU A 438 -24.30 26.88 66.52
CA LEU A 438 -25.37 26.65 65.56
C LEU A 438 -26.68 26.46 66.32
N GLY A 439 -27.51 27.51 66.35
CA GLY A 439 -28.71 27.54 67.19
C GLY A 439 -28.36 27.36 68.67
N GLU A 440 -28.91 26.33 69.31
CA GLU A 440 -28.65 25.99 70.73
C GLU A 440 -27.45 25.05 70.93
N HIS A 441 -26.81 24.56 69.86
CA HIS A 441 -25.72 23.59 69.95
C HIS A 441 -24.35 24.27 69.78
N GLN A 442 -23.40 23.89 70.63
CA GLN A 442 -21.99 24.29 70.51
C GLN A 442 -21.16 23.11 70.01
N THR A 443 -20.63 23.25 68.81
CA THR A 443 -19.87 22.21 68.11
C THR A 443 -18.42 22.67 67.94
N TRP A 444 -17.46 21.79 68.21
CA TRP A 444 -16.05 22.07 67.89
C TRP A 444 -15.76 21.69 66.46
N ILE A 445 -15.27 22.65 65.68
CA ILE A 445 -14.90 22.47 64.27
C ILE A 445 -13.39 22.63 64.12
N SER A 446 -12.77 21.66 63.45
CA SER A 446 -11.41 21.79 62.93
C SER A 446 -11.48 22.11 61.45
N ALA A 447 -11.10 23.32 61.06
CA ALA A 447 -11.16 23.78 59.67
C ALA A 447 -9.76 23.95 59.07
N ASN A 448 -9.58 23.47 57.85
CA ASN A 448 -8.37 23.64 57.07
C ASN A 448 -8.67 24.38 55.77
N PHE A 449 -8.07 25.55 55.61
CA PHE A 449 -8.20 26.41 54.43
C PHE A 449 -6.97 26.23 53.54
N MET A 450 -7.16 25.80 52.31
CA MET A 450 -6.09 25.41 51.38
C MET A 450 -6.17 26.23 50.08
N PRO A 451 -5.04 26.72 49.55
CA PRO A 451 -5.05 27.48 48.30
C PRO A 451 -5.27 26.55 47.10
N LEU A 452 -6.27 26.84 46.28
CA LEU A 452 -6.40 26.27 44.95
C LEU A 452 -5.78 27.23 43.94
N LYS A 453 -4.78 26.76 43.19
CA LYS A 453 -4.02 27.56 42.23
C LYS A 453 -4.56 27.35 40.82
N ASN A 454 -4.58 28.41 40.03
CA ASN A 454 -4.84 28.32 38.59
C ASN A 454 -3.59 27.86 37.82
N GLU A 455 -3.73 27.66 36.50
CA GLU A 455 -2.63 27.27 35.60
C GLU A 455 -1.42 28.23 35.62
N LYS A 456 -1.62 29.48 36.05
CA LYS A 456 -0.56 30.50 36.17
C LYS A 456 0.13 30.48 37.54
N GLY A 457 -0.20 29.52 38.41
CA GLY A 457 0.38 29.35 39.74
C GLY A 457 -0.15 30.32 40.81
N LYS A 458 -1.13 31.16 40.48
CA LYS A 458 -1.73 32.11 41.43
C LYS A 458 -2.95 31.47 42.10
N VAL A 459 -3.16 31.76 43.39
CA VAL A 459 -4.36 31.33 44.13
C VAL A 459 -5.60 31.89 43.45
N SER A 460 -6.48 31.02 42.93
CA SER A 460 -7.76 31.37 42.32
C SER A 460 -8.90 31.30 43.32
N SER A 461 -8.87 30.31 44.20
CA SER A 461 -9.88 30.08 45.25
C SER A 461 -9.26 29.43 46.47
N VAL A 462 -10.01 29.40 47.56
CA VAL A 462 -9.63 28.71 48.80
C VAL A 462 -10.61 27.57 49.04
N LEU A 463 -10.07 26.35 49.13
CA LEU A 463 -10.81 25.16 49.55
C LEU A 463 -10.84 25.11 51.07
N CYS A 464 -12.02 25.08 51.66
CA CYS A 464 -12.22 24.77 53.07
C CYS A 464 -12.64 23.32 53.20
N ILE A 465 -11.96 22.57 54.07
CA ILE A 465 -12.43 21.29 54.59
C ILE A 465 -12.53 21.45 56.11
N ALA A 466 -13.72 21.30 56.66
CA ALA A 466 -13.94 21.40 58.09
C ALA A 466 -14.64 20.16 58.64
N ARG A 467 -14.21 19.70 59.81
CA ARG A 467 -14.71 18.48 60.46
C ARG A 467 -15.19 18.78 61.87
N ASP A 468 -16.30 18.14 62.26
CA ASP A 468 -16.75 18.11 63.64
C ASP A 468 -15.80 17.23 64.49
N ILE A 469 -15.20 17.84 65.51
CA ILE A 469 -14.28 17.19 66.46
C ILE A 469 -14.83 17.23 67.89
N THR A 470 -16.14 17.43 68.06
CA THR A 470 -16.79 17.55 69.37
C THR A 470 -16.62 16.28 70.19
N GLU A 471 -16.88 15.11 69.60
CA GLU A 471 -16.70 13.80 70.24
C GLU A 471 -15.23 13.59 70.63
N ASN A 472 -14.29 13.87 69.74
CA ASN A 472 -12.86 13.77 70.02
C ASN A 472 -12.45 14.62 71.23
N LYS A 473 -12.98 15.85 71.34
CA LYS A 473 -12.71 16.75 72.47
C LYS A 473 -13.36 16.26 73.77
N GLN A 474 -14.52 15.60 73.70
CA GLN A 474 -15.15 14.99 74.88
C GLN A 474 -14.35 13.77 75.37
N LEU A 475 -13.94 12.89 74.45
CA LEU A 475 -13.11 11.71 74.75
C LEU A 475 -11.74 12.12 75.33
N GLU A 476 -11.09 13.15 74.76
CA GLU A 476 -9.84 13.70 75.28
C GLU A 476 -9.99 14.15 76.74
N ARG A 477 -11.10 14.83 77.07
CA ARG A 477 -11.41 15.23 78.46
C ARG A 477 -11.66 14.05 79.39
N GLN A 478 -12.37 13.02 78.92
CA GLN A 478 -12.63 11.80 79.71
C GLN A 478 -11.34 11.03 80.01
N LEU A 479 -10.44 10.91 79.03
CA LEU A 479 -9.14 10.27 79.21
C LEU A 479 -8.29 11.00 80.26
N ILE A 480 -8.17 12.33 80.15
CA ILE A 480 -7.45 13.15 81.14
C ILE A 480 -8.01 12.94 82.55
N ASN A 481 -9.34 12.85 82.68
CA ASN A 481 -9.97 12.63 83.99
C ASN A 481 -9.70 11.22 84.53
N THR A 482 -9.70 10.20 83.67
CA THR A 482 -9.40 8.82 84.03
C THR A 482 -7.94 8.64 84.45
N GLU A 483 -7.00 9.24 83.72
CA GLU A 483 -5.57 9.24 84.07
C GLU A 483 -5.33 9.88 85.44
N LYS A 484 -6.02 10.99 85.71
CA LYS A 484 -5.96 11.66 87.02
C LYS A 484 -6.46 10.74 88.15
N LEU A 485 -7.55 10.02 87.95
CA LEU A 485 -8.08 9.05 88.93
C LEU A 485 -7.12 7.88 89.16
N ALA A 486 -6.55 7.31 88.09
CA ALA A 486 -5.58 6.21 88.19
C ALA A 486 -4.29 6.62 88.94
N SER A 487 -3.80 7.84 88.70
CA SER A 487 -2.66 8.41 89.43
C SER A 487 -2.95 8.55 90.93
N MET A 488 -4.15 9.05 91.28
CA MET A 488 -4.58 9.13 92.68
C MET A 488 -4.67 7.75 93.34
N GLY A 489 -5.12 6.72 92.60
CA GLY A 489 -5.21 5.35 93.11
C GLY A 489 -3.85 4.73 93.47
N THR A 490 -2.84 4.91 92.62
CA THR A 490 -1.47 4.42 92.86
C THR A 490 -0.83 5.11 94.08
N LEU A 491 -1.00 6.43 94.20
CA LEU A 491 -0.47 7.19 95.34
C LEU A 491 -1.14 6.80 96.66
N ALA A 492 -2.47 6.61 96.64
CA ALA A 492 -3.21 6.17 97.82
C ALA A 492 -2.73 4.80 98.33
N ALA A 493 -2.41 3.87 97.42
CA ALA A 493 -1.88 2.55 97.80
C ALA A 493 -0.51 2.61 98.49
N GLY A 494 0.42 3.44 97.97
CA GLY A 494 1.73 3.64 98.59
C GLY A 494 1.62 4.31 99.96
N VAL A 495 0.85 5.40 100.06
CA VAL A 495 0.63 6.13 101.32
C VAL A 495 -0.04 5.24 102.37
N ALA A 496 -1.01 4.41 101.96
CA ALA A 496 -1.68 3.50 102.88
C ALA A 496 -0.73 2.46 103.48
N HIS A 497 0.17 1.89 102.68
CA HIS A 497 1.19 0.96 103.18
C HIS A 497 2.14 1.65 104.18
N GLU A 498 2.55 2.88 103.89
CA GLU A 498 3.44 3.64 104.78
C GLU A 498 2.77 4.06 106.09
N ILE A 499 1.45 4.29 106.11
CA ILE A 499 0.69 4.62 107.33
C ILE A 499 0.36 3.36 108.14
N ASN A 500 0.03 2.24 107.48
CA ASN A 500 -0.29 0.98 108.16
C ASN A 500 0.89 0.41 108.94
N ASN A 501 2.12 0.60 108.47
CA ASN A 501 3.33 0.13 109.15
C ASN A 501 3.50 0.71 110.58
N PRO A 502 3.58 2.03 110.79
CA PRO A 502 3.67 2.61 112.13
C PRO A 502 2.39 2.39 112.93
N LEU A 503 1.20 2.39 112.32
CA LEU A 503 -0.04 2.07 113.02
C LEU A 503 -0.03 0.65 113.60
N GLY A 504 0.45 -0.33 112.83
CA GLY A 504 0.59 -1.71 113.29
C GLY A 504 1.53 -1.82 114.49
N VAL A 505 2.62 -1.06 114.50
CA VAL A 505 3.56 -0.99 115.63
C VAL A 505 2.91 -0.32 116.85
N ILE A 506 2.23 0.82 116.66
CA ILE A 506 1.53 1.53 117.74
C ILE A 506 0.45 0.65 118.37
N LEU A 507 -0.38 0.01 117.55
CA LEU A 507 -1.42 -0.92 118.01
C LEU A 507 -0.81 -2.13 118.72
N GLY A 508 0.22 -2.76 118.14
CA GLY A 508 0.87 -3.92 118.75
C GLY A 508 1.52 -3.62 120.11
N PHE A 509 2.19 -2.47 120.26
CA PHE A 509 2.71 -2.06 121.58
C PHE A 509 1.60 -1.67 122.55
N SER A 510 0.54 -1.02 122.06
CA SER A 510 -0.62 -0.68 122.89
C SER A 510 -1.29 -1.94 123.44
N ASP A 511 -1.47 -2.97 122.62
CA ASP A 511 -2.03 -4.26 123.04
C ASP A 511 -1.18 -4.97 124.09
N LEU A 512 0.15 -5.01 123.89
CA LEU A 512 1.08 -5.60 124.86
C LEU A 512 1.08 -4.85 126.20
N LEU A 513 0.94 -3.52 126.16
CA LEU A 513 0.84 -2.71 127.37
C LEU A 513 -0.52 -2.92 128.05
N LEU A 514 -1.61 -3.01 127.30
CA LEU A 514 -2.94 -3.32 127.82
C LEU A 514 -2.99 -4.66 128.56
N GLU A 515 -2.27 -5.67 128.07
CA GLU A 515 -2.20 -6.99 128.72
C GLU A 515 -1.51 -6.95 130.09
N LYS A 516 -0.54 -6.04 130.26
CA LYS A 516 0.25 -5.89 131.50
C LYS A 516 -0.32 -4.86 132.47
N THR A 517 -1.27 -4.05 132.03
CA THR A 517 -1.86 -2.97 132.83
C THR A 517 -3.08 -3.49 133.59
N VAL A 518 -3.26 -3.03 134.84
CA VAL A 518 -4.41 -3.43 135.67
C VAL A 518 -5.71 -2.95 135.01
N LYS A 519 -6.67 -3.85 134.80
CA LYS A 519 -7.96 -3.51 134.19
C LYS A 519 -8.67 -2.40 134.98
N ASN A 520 -9.26 -1.45 134.25
CA ASN A 520 -9.99 -0.27 134.77
C ASN A 520 -9.13 0.75 135.54
N SER A 521 -7.80 0.75 135.37
CA SER A 521 -6.98 1.91 135.78
C SER A 521 -7.07 3.03 134.74
N GLN A 522 -6.68 4.25 135.10
CA GLN A 522 -6.65 5.37 134.15
C GLN A 522 -5.73 5.08 132.97
N GLU A 523 -4.57 4.45 133.23
CA GLU A 523 -3.61 4.06 132.19
C GLU A 523 -4.20 2.99 131.24
N TYR A 524 -5.06 2.11 131.76
CA TYR A 524 -5.78 1.13 130.93
C TYR A 524 -6.77 1.81 129.97
N GLU A 525 -7.52 2.81 130.45
CA GLU A 525 -8.46 3.59 129.63
C GLU A 525 -7.75 4.48 128.59
N ASP A 526 -6.61 5.06 128.95
CA ASP A 526 -5.78 5.85 128.03
C ASP A 526 -5.23 4.97 126.89
N LEU A 527 -4.72 3.78 127.22
CA LEU A 527 -4.26 2.80 126.23
C LEU A 527 -5.41 2.28 125.35
N LYS A 528 -6.60 2.02 125.91
CA LYS A 528 -7.79 1.65 125.15
C LYS A 528 -8.22 2.77 124.18
N THR A 529 -8.01 4.02 124.57
CA THR A 529 -8.27 5.17 123.69
C THR A 529 -7.27 5.22 122.53
N ILE A 530 -5.97 4.99 122.79
CA ILE A 530 -4.95 4.91 121.74
C ILE A 530 -5.23 3.75 120.78
N GLU A 531 -5.57 2.58 121.29
CA GLU A 531 -5.96 1.41 120.49
C GLU A 531 -7.18 1.74 119.60
N ARG A 532 -8.24 2.32 120.17
CA ARG A 532 -9.43 2.72 119.41
C ARG A 532 -9.12 3.75 118.32
N GLN A 533 -8.28 4.75 118.60
CA GLN A 533 -7.88 5.75 117.59
C GLN A 533 -6.96 5.17 116.52
N GLY A 534 -6.05 4.26 116.89
CA GLY A 534 -5.22 3.53 115.94
C GLY A 534 -6.05 2.65 115.00
N LEU A 535 -7.06 1.95 115.54
CA LEU A 535 -8.01 1.17 114.76
C LEU A 535 -8.88 2.07 113.85
N HIS A 536 -9.30 3.23 114.33
CA HIS A 536 -10.03 4.20 113.51
C HIS A 536 -9.16 4.73 112.35
N CYS A 537 -7.90 5.08 112.59
CA CYS A 537 -6.97 5.46 111.52
C CYS A 537 -6.76 4.34 110.50
N LYS A 538 -6.65 3.09 110.96
CA LYS A 538 -6.56 1.92 110.09
C LYS A 538 -7.79 1.79 109.20
N GLN A 539 -9.00 1.97 109.76
CA GLN A 539 -10.25 1.94 108.99
C GLN A 539 -10.32 3.05 107.93
N VAL A 540 -9.87 4.28 108.24
CA VAL A 540 -9.85 5.39 107.28
C VAL A 540 -8.90 5.08 106.11
N VAL A 541 -7.75 4.49 106.39
CA VAL A 541 -6.77 4.08 105.38
C VAL A 541 -7.31 2.95 104.51
N GLU A 542 -8.00 1.95 105.10
CA GLU A 542 -8.66 0.86 104.38
C GLU A 542 -9.79 1.36 103.47
N ASN A 543 -10.61 2.31 103.94
CA ASN A 543 -11.66 2.91 103.13
C ASN A 543 -11.08 3.71 101.95
N LEU A 544 -10.01 4.47 102.14
CA LEU A 544 -9.32 5.18 101.06
C LEU A 544 -8.73 4.21 100.01
N LEU A 545 -8.15 3.09 100.46
CA LEU A 545 -7.65 2.02 99.59
C LEU A 545 -8.76 1.36 98.77
N SER A 546 -9.93 1.10 99.39
CA SER A 546 -11.08 0.51 98.71
C SER A 546 -11.63 1.42 97.61
N PHE A 547 -11.63 2.74 97.82
CA PHE A 547 -12.04 3.73 96.83
C PHE A 547 -11.03 3.87 95.68
N ALA A 548 -9.73 3.79 95.99
CA ALA A 548 -8.63 3.87 95.03
C ALA A 548 -8.52 2.62 94.13
N ARG A 549 -8.92 1.45 94.64
CA ARG A 549 -9.00 0.20 93.88
C ARG A 549 -10.31 0.15 93.09
N GLN A 550 -10.38 0.91 92.00
CA GLN A 550 -11.33 0.58 90.94
C GLN A 550 -10.75 -0.54 90.08
N GLY A 551 -11.45 -1.67 90.00
CA GLY A 551 -11.31 -2.60 88.87
C GLY A 551 -10.85 -4.02 89.14
N GLU A 552 -10.69 -4.46 90.39
CA GLU A 552 -10.48 -5.89 90.70
C GLU A 552 -11.34 -6.29 91.91
N GLY A 553 -12.62 -6.52 91.65
CA GLY A 553 -13.58 -7.08 92.61
C GLY A 553 -14.39 -8.14 91.89
N ASP A 554 -14.30 -9.37 92.41
CA ASP A 554 -14.89 -10.63 91.98
C ASP A 554 -16.19 -10.56 91.17
N ASP A 555 -16.29 -11.48 90.20
CA ASP A 555 -17.52 -11.95 89.54
C ASP A 555 -18.50 -12.55 90.57
N ALA A 556 -19.02 -11.74 91.50
CA ALA A 556 -20.12 -12.15 92.34
C ALA A 556 -21.41 -12.07 91.51
N GLU A 557 -21.84 -13.19 90.94
CA GLU A 557 -23.10 -13.30 90.18
C GLU A 557 -24.33 -12.83 90.98
N HIS A 558 -24.24 -12.74 92.32
CA HIS A 558 -25.30 -12.28 93.21
C HIS A 558 -24.73 -11.35 94.30
N SER A 559 -25.40 -10.22 94.55
CA SER A 559 -25.06 -9.27 95.60
C SER A 559 -26.27 -9.00 96.49
N ASP A 560 -26.05 -8.91 97.80
CA ASP A 560 -27.07 -8.47 98.76
C ASP A 560 -27.16 -6.94 98.72
N LEU A 561 -28.27 -6.45 98.19
CA LEU A 561 -28.55 -5.02 98.05
C LEU A 561 -28.63 -4.32 99.40
N ASN A 562 -29.19 -4.96 100.42
CA ASN A 562 -29.30 -4.35 101.74
C ASN A 562 -27.93 -4.24 102.39
N GLN A 563 -27.12 -5.30 102.30
CA GLN A 563 -25.76 -5.27 102.83
C GLN A 563 -24.90 -4.21 102.13
N SER A 564 -25.05 -4.08 100.80
CA SER A 564 -24.36 -3.06 100.01
C SER A 564 -24.79 -1.64 100.40
N ILE A 565 -26.08 -1.42 100.61
CA ILE A 565 -26.62 -0.13 101.06
C ILE A 565 -26.09 0.19 102.46
N GLU A 566 -26.09 -0.76 103.38
CA GLU A 566 -25.54 -0.59 104.74
C GLU A 566 -24.05 -0.23 104.71
N ASP A 567 -23.25 -0.86 103.84
CA ASP A 567 -21.81 -0.59 103.73
C ASP A 567 -21.54 0.80 103.13
N ILE A 568 -22.32 1.23 102.13
CA ILE A 568 -22.25 2.61 101.62
C ILE A 568 -22.63 3.60 102.73
N ILE A 569 -23.69 3.31 103.48
CA ILE A 569 -24.13 4.17 104.58
C ILE A 569 -23.02 4.35 105.61
N LYS A 570 -22.26 3.30 105.97
CA LYS A 570 -21.11 3.43 106.89
C LYS A 570 -20.09 4.48 106.42
N VAL A 571 -19.89 4.63 105.11
CA VAL A 571 -18.95 5.60 104.52
C VAL A 571 -19.50 7.02 104.53
N VAL A 572 -20.79 7.21 104.20
CA VAL A 572 -21.42 8.55 104.12
C VAL A 572 -22.09 9.01 105.42
N LYS A 573 -22.27 8.14 106.43
CA LYS A 573 -22.97 8.44 107.68
C LYS A 573 -22.43 9.68 108.39
N HIS A 574 -21.11 9.81 108.48
CA HIS A 574 -20.50 10.99 109.10
C HIS A 574 -20.83 12.29 108.33
N THR A 575 -20.89 12.25 107.00
CA THR A 575 -21.30 13.40 106.18
C THR A 575 -22.77 13.73 106.36
N LEU A 576 -23.64 12.73 106.52
CA LEU A 576 -25.07 12.92 106.79
C LEU A 576 -25.31 13.54 108.17
N ASP A 577 -24.63 13.02 109.20
CA ASP A 577 -24.69 13.53 110.57
C ASP A 577 -24.19 14.98 110.65
N MET A 578 -23.07 15.31 109.99
CA MET A 578 -22.52 16.68 109.93
C MET A 578 -23.45 17.68 109.25
N ASN A 579 -24.27 17.22 108.29
CA ASN A 579 -25.26 18.04 107.60
C ASN A 579 -26.64 17.98 108.28
N ASN A 580 -26.76 17.36 109.46
CA ASN A 580 -28.00 17.22 110.23
C ASN A 580 -29.13 16.51 109.45
N ILE A 581 -28.76 15.53 108.61
CA ILE A 581 -29.69 14.76 107.79
C ILE A 581 -30.05 13.47 108.54
N GLU A 582 -31.31 13.32 108.93
CA GLU A 582 -31.83 12.09 109.55
C GLU A 582 -32.04 11.00 108.50
N LEU A 583 -31.29 9.91 108.60
CA LEU A 583 -31.41 8.76 107.70
C LEU A 583 -32.39 7.73 108.27
N VAL A 584 -33.52 7.53 107.59
CA VAL A 584 -34.48 6.46 107.90
C VAL A 584 -34.28 5.31 106.90
N LEU A 585 -34.03 4.12 107.42
CA LEU A 585 -33.84 2.91 106.60
C LEU A 585 -35.05 1.99 106.74
N ASP A 586 -35.68 1.72 105.59
CA ASP A 586 -36.73 0.71 105.45
C ASP A 586 -36.25 -0.30 104.40
N LEU A 587 -35.59 -1.35 104.88
CA LEU A 587 -34.96 -2.38 104.04
C LEU A 587 -35.72 -3.71 104.20
N ASP A 588 -36.08 -4.32 103.08
CA ASP A 588 -36.82 -5.60 103.03
C ASP A 588 -35.93 -6.75 103.55
N LYS A 589 -36.39 -7.56 104.51
CA LYS A 589 -35.58 -8.64 105.11
C LYS A 589 -35.16 -9.74 104.16
#